data_AF-A0A1S9T407-F1
#
_entry.id   AF-A0A1S9T407-F1
#
_cell.length_a   1.000
_cell.length_b   1.000
_cell.length_c   1.000
_cell.angle_alpha   90.00
_cell.angle_beta   90.00
_cell.angle_gamma   90.00
#
_symmetry.space_group_name_H-M   'P 1'
#
loop_
_entity.id
_entity.type
_entity.pdbx_description
1 polymer ?
#
loop_
_entity_poly.entity_id
_entity_poly.type
_entity_poly.pdbx_seq_one_letter_code
_entity_poly.pdbx_strand_id
1 'polypeptide(L)'
;MGAWGTGLFDDDTTCDVKDQFIEYLDEGNSAEEATKLVLEEYLDEFDIDEDLEEMSLVFIGLAAIQLEKGCIQDEVRSNAIALIEHGADLELWEEAGEEDYDERKKVLNTLKQQLINC
;
A
#
# COMPACT_ATOMS: atom_id res chain seq x y z
N MET A 1 -6.02 6.10 -10.94
CA MET A 1 -5.06 5.05 -11.33
C MET A 1 -5.85 3.78 -11.65
N GLY A 2 -5.38 2.90 -12.54
CA GLY A 2 -6.14 1.73 -13.00
C GLY A 2 -5.71 0.45 -12.31
N ALA A 3 -6.67 -0.37 -11.88
CA ALA A 3 -6.43 -1.74 -11.46
C ALA A 3 -6.68 -2.71 -12.63
N TRP A 4 -5.86 -3.76 -12.77
CA TRP A 4 -6.03 -4.83 -13.77
C TRP A 4 -6.11 -6.24 -13.14
N GLY A 5 -6.10 -6.30 -11.81
CA GLY A 5 -6.20 -7.53 -11.02
C GLY A 5 -6.43 -7.19 -9.55
N THR A 6 -6.45 -8.20 -8.69
CA THR A 6 -6.79 -8.07 -7.26
C THR A 6 -5.57 -8.18 -6.34
N GLY A 7 -4.40 -8.50 -6.89
CA GLY A 7 -3.14 -8.61 -6.16
C GLY A 7 -2.64 -7.28 -5.60
N LEU A 8 -1.70 -7.35 -4.65
CA LEU A 8 -1.16 -6.18 -3.94
C LEU A 8 -0.43 -5.17 -4.84
N PHE A 9 -0.01 -5.60 -6.03
CA PHE A 9 0.70 -4.80 -7.04
C PHE A 9 0.00 -4.90 -8.40
N ASP A 10 -1.32 -5.11 -8.42
CA ASP A 10 -2.12 -5.19 -9.65
C ASP A 10 -2.86 -3.86 -9.93
N ASP A 11 -2.25 -2.74 -9.54
CA ASP A 11 -2.66 -1.38 -9.83
C ASP A 11 -1.43 -0.47 -10.04
N ASP A 12 -1.62 0.67 -10.72
CA ASP A 12 -0.52 1.59 -11.02
C ASP A 12 0.13 2.13 -9.72
N THR A 13 -0.67 2.54 -8.73
CA THR A 13 -0.21 3.22 -7.52
C THR A 13 0.75 2.35 -6.70
N THR A 14 0.34 1.11 -6.42
CA THR A 14 1.15 0.19 -5.62
C THR A 14 2.42 -0.24 -6.35
N CYS A 15 2.38 -0.34 -7.69
CA CYS A 15 3.56 -0.57 -8.51
C CYS A 15 4.55 0.59 -8.41
N ASP A 16 4.07 1.83 -8.60
CA ASP A 16 4.91 3.03 -8.54
C ASP A 16 5.57 3.16 -7.16
N VAL A 17 4.78 3.02 -6.09
CA VAL A 17 5.27 3.04 -4.70
C VAL A 17 6.38 2.01 -4.46
N LYS A 18 6.20 0.80 -4.97
CA LYS A 18 7.19 -0.27 -4.85
C LYS A 18 8.47 0.08 -5.58
N ASP A 19 8.35 0.53 -6.82
CA ASP A 19 9.50 0.83 -7.67
C ASP A 19 10.28 2.03 -7.11
N GLN A 20 9.60 3.09 -6.66
CA GLN A 20 10.21 4.23 -5.98
C GLN A 20 10.94 3.83 -4.69
N PHE A 21 10.30 3.02 -3.83
CA PHE A 21 10.94 2.54 -2.61
C PHE A 21 12.21 1.74 -2.90
N ILE A 22 12.19 0.88 -3.92
CA ILE A 22 13.37 0.11 -4.35
C ILE A 22 14.44 1.04 -4.93
N GLU A 23 14.06 2.03 -5.74
CA GLU A 23 14.98 3.00 -6.33
C GLU A 23 15.74 3.76 -5.23
N TYR A 24 15.07 4.29 -4.22
CA TYR A 24 15.74 4.97 -3.11
C TYR A 24 16.68 4.04 -2.33
N LEU A 25 16.32 2.77 -2.14
CA LEU A 25 17.23 1.80 -1.52
C LEU A 25 18.48 1.57 -2.39
N ASP A 26 18.31 1.46 -3.71
CA ASP A 26 19.41 1.27 -4.67
C ASP A 26 20.33 2.50 -4.76
N GLU A 27 19.79 3.71 -4.52
CA GLU A 27 20.56 4.95 -4.35
C GLU A 27 21.38 5.00 -3.05
N GLY A 28 21.16 4.05 -2.13
CA GLY A 28 21.89 3.90 -0.88
C GLY A 28 21.20 4.53 0.33
N ASN A 29 19.94 4.92 0.21
CA ASN A 29 19.14 5.39 1.34
C ASN A 29 18.82 4.21 2.29
N SER A 30 18.66 4.51 3.57
CA SER A 30 18.09 3.56 4.53
C SER A 30 16.61 3.30 4.24
N ALA A 31 16.05 2.20 4.78
CA ALA A 31 14.62 1.94 4.65
C ALA A 31 13.77 3.08 5.27
N GLU A 32 14.21 3.67 6.38
CA GLU A 32 13.55 4.82 7.01
C GLU A 32 13.53 6.05 6.09
N GLU A 33 14.67 6.38 5.48
CA GLU A 33 14.77 7.48 4.51
C GLU A 33 13.96 7.22 3.25
N ALA A 34 14.04 6.01 2.67
CA ALA A 34 13.28 5.64 1.48
C ALA A 34 11.76 5.73 1.72
N THR A 35 11.27 5.22 2.85
CA THR A 35 9.85 5.35 3.24
C THR A 35 9.44 6.80 3.35
N LYS A 36 10.26 7.61 4.02
CA LYS A 36 9.97 9.03 4.21
C LYS A 36 9.89 9.76 2.86
N LEU A 37 10.83 9.52 1.96
CA LEU A 37 10.85 10.15 0.63
C LEU A 37 9.60 9.79 -0.17
N VAL A 38 9.22 8.50 -0.21
CA VAL A 38 7.98 8.06 -0.87
C VAL A 38 6.77 8.77 -0.25
N LEU A 39 6.64 8.76 1.08
CA LEU A 39 5.49 9.39 1.74
C LEU A 39 5.46 10.91 1.53
N GLU A 40 6.59 11.60 1.53
CA GLU A 40 6.66 13.04 1.25
C GLU A 40 6.12 13.36 -0.16
N GLU A 41 6.44 12.55 -1.17
CA GLU A 41 5.94 12.77 -2.54
C GLU A 41 4.42 12.61 -2.63
N TYR A 42 3.84 11.58 -2.00
CA TYR A 42 2.38 11.39 -2.04
C TYR A 42 1.63 12.36 -1.13
N LEU A 43 2.17 12.73 0.03
CA LEU A 43 1.54 13.68 0.95
C LEU A 43 1.59 15.15 0.45
N ASP A 44 2.45 15.45 -0.53
CA ASP A 44 2.43 16.73 -1.22
C ASP A 44 1.22 16.87 -2.17
N GLU A 45 0.62 15.75 -2.62
CA GLU A 45 -0.51 15.71 -3.55
C GLU A 45 -1.84 15.29 -2.90
N PHE A 46 -1.79 14.42 -1.88
CA PHE A 46 -2.95 13.77 -1.26
C PHE A 46 -2.98 13.99 0.26
N ASP A 47 -4.17 14.14 0.83
CA ASP A 47 -4.40 14.22 2.26
C ASP A 47 -4.80 12.86 2.85
N ILE A 48 -4.15 12.46 3.95
CA ILE A 48 -4.37 11.14 4.58
C ILE A 48 -5.79 10.94 5.12
N ASP A 49 -6.51 12.01 5.44
CA ASP A 49 -7.87 11.95 5.99
C ASP A 49 -8.94 12.17 4.90
N GLU A 50 -8.60 12.86 3.80
CA GLU A 50 -9.54 13.16 2.71
C GLU A 50 -9.43 12.18 1.53
N ASP A 51 -8.21 11.78 1.14
CA ASP A 51 -7.91 10.95 -0.04
C ASP A 51 -7.60 9.50 0.38
N LEU A 52 -8.56 8.89 1.09
CA LEU A 52 -8.39 7.59 1.72
C LEU A 52 -8.11 6.46 0.72
N GLU A 53 -8.68 6.51 -0.48
CA GLU A 53 -8.49 5.49 -1.52
C GLU A 53 -7.03 5.47 -1.98
N GLU A 54 -6.51 6.62 -2.42
CA GLU A 54 -5.13 6.77 -2.89
C GLU A 54 -4.14 6.47 -1.77
N MET A 55 -4.36 7.02 -0.58
CA MET A 55 -3.47 6.81 0.56
C MET A 55 -3.50 5.35 1.04
N SER A 56 -4.63 4.65 0.92
CA SER A 56 -4.70 3.21 1.16
C SER A 56 -3.78 2.45 0.23
N LEU A 57 -3.80 2.73 -1.08
CA LEU A 57 -2.90 2.09 -2.04
C LEU A 57 -1.42 2.38 -1.73
N VAL A 58 -1.09 3.63 -1.37
CA VAL A 58 0.28 4.01 -0.99
C VAL A 58 0.77 3.21 0.22
N PHE A 59 -0.01 3.16 1.29
CA PHE A 59 0.38 2.42 2.50
C PHE A 59 0.39 0.91 2.29
N ILE A 60 -0.53 0.36 1.48
CA ILE A 60 -0.54 -1.06 1.12
C ILE A 60 0.73 -1.42 0.32
N GLY A 61 1.08 -0.63 -0.69
CA GLY A 61 2.27 -0.82 -1.51
C GLY A 61 3.55 -0.81 -0.65
N LEU A 62 3.71 0.22 0.20
CA LEU A 62 4.83 0.35 1.12
C LEU A 62 4.91 -0.82 2.10
N ALA A 63 3.79 -1.17 2.74
CA ALA A 63 3.76 -2.25 3.72
C ALA A 63 4.13 -3.59 3.07
N ALA A 64 3.61 -3.86 1.87
CA ALA A 64 3.89 -5.09 1.14
C ALA A 64 5.37 -5.22 0.78
N ILE A 65 5.99 -4.19 0.17
CA ILE A 65 7.39 -4.25 -0.22
C ILE A 65 8.34 -4.26 0.98
N GLN A 66 8.05 -3.50 2.03
CA GLN A 66 8.88 -3.48 3.24
C GLN A 66 8.81 -4.81 3.99
N LEU A 67 7.63 -5.43 4.04
CA LEU A 67 7.47 -6.77 4.60
C LEU A 67 8.27 -7.81 3.80
N GLU A 68 8.21 -7.76 2.46
CA GLU A 68 9.01 -8.65 1.59
C GLU A 68 10.53 -8.50 1.83
N LYS A 69 11.00 -7.26 2.02
CA LYS A 69 12.41 -6.94 2.29
C LYS A 69 12.82 -7.18 3.75
N GLY A 70 11.88 -7.44 4.66
CA GLY A 70 12.14 -7.63 6.09
C GLY A 70 12.52 -6.34 6.83
N CYS A 71 12.04 -5.19 6.36
CA CYS A 71 12.35 -3.85 6.90
C CYS A 71 11.09 -3.03 7.22
N ILE A 72 9.97 -3.70 7.52
CA ILE A 72 8.69 -3.07 7.86
C ILE A 72 8.82 -2.09 9.02
N GLN A 73 8.29 -0.89 8.83
CA GLN A 73 8.27 0.18 9.83
C GLN A 73 6.93 0.23 10.56
N ASP A 74 6.97 0.58 11.85
CA ASP A 74 5.79 0.57 12.72
C ASP A 74 4.68 1.54 12.26
N GLU A 75 5.07 2.70 11.73
CA GLU A 75 4.15 3.70 11.19
C GLU A 75 3.41 3.19 9.94
N VAL A 76 4.17 2.68 8.96
CA VAL A 76 3.61 2.10 7.73
C VAL A 76 2.70 0.93 8.05
N ARG A 77 3.15 0.06 8.95
CA ARG A 77 2.37 -1.09 9.41
C ARG A 77 1.04 -0.68 10.02
N SER A 78 1.07 0.27 10.96
CA SER A 78 -0.13 0.68 11.70
C SER A 78 -1.15 1.36 10.79
N ASN A 79 -0.68 2.25 9.90
CA ASN A 79 -1.54 2.94 8.93
C ASN A 79 -2.12 1.98 7.90
N ALA A 80 -1.32 1.08 7.32
CA ALA A 80 -1.81 0.08 6.37
C ALA A 80 -2.89 -0.82 6.98
N ILE A 81 -2.70 -1.27 8.23
CA ILE A 81 -3.71 -2.07 8.95
C ILE A 81 -5.00 -1.26 9.12
N ALA A 82 -4.91 0.00 9.56
CA ALA A 82 -6.07 0.85 9.75
C ALA A 82 -6.84 1.06 8.44
N LEU A 83 -6.15 1.40 7.34
CA LEU A 83 -6.76 1.63 6.02
C LEU A 83 -7.42 0.38 5.46
N ILE A 84 -6.79 -0.78 5.61
CA ILE A 84 -7.39 -2.08 5.26
C ILE A 84 -8.66 -2.36 6.08
N GLU A 85 -8.68 -2.00 7.37
CA GLU A 85 -9.87 -2.17 8.22
C GLU A 85 -10.99 -1.20 7.90
N HIS A 86 -10.64 0.00 7.44
CA HIS A 86 -11.60 0.96 6.88
C HIS A 86 -12.17 0.50 5.52
N GLY A 87 -11.45 -0.38 4.80
CA GLY A 87 -11.84 -0.82 3.46
C GLY A 87 -11.68 0.30 2.43
N ALA A 88 -10.71 1.19 2.64
CA ALA A 88 -10.58 2.45 1.92
C ALA A 88 -10.31 2.29 0.41
N ASP A 89 -9.64 1.21 -0.02
CA ASP A 89 -9.39 0.92 -1.45
C ASP A 89 -10.43 -0.02 -2.08
N LEU A 90 -11.41 -0.53 -1.32
CA LEU A 90 -12.32 -1.55 -1.84
C LEU A 90 -13.35 -1.00 -2.84
N GLU A 91 -13.60 0.32 -2.84
CA GLU A 91 -14.53 0.97 -3.77
C GLU A 91 -14.09 0.77 -5.24
N LEU A 92 -12.78 0.83 -5.51
CA LEU A 92 -12.18 0.54 -6.82
C LEU A 92 -12.55 -0.84 -7.38
N TRP A 93 -12.61 -1.86 -6.52
CA TRP A 93 -12.95 -3.23 -6.92
C TRP A 93 -14.45 -3.53 -6.84
N GLU A 94 -15.24 -2.71 -6.13
CA GLU A 94 -16.72 -2.79 -6.17
C GLU A 94 -17.25 -2.43 -7.57
N GLU A 95 -16.64 -1.44 -8.24
CA GLU A 95 -17.00 -1.06 -9.61
C GLU A 95 -16.63 -2.14 -10.65
N ALA A 96 -15.57 -2.91 -10.40
CA ALA A 96 -15.11 -3.99 -11.27
C ALA A 96 -16.01 -5.23 -11.20
N GLY A 97 -16.56 -5.54 -10.02
CA GLY A 97 -17.56 -6.58 -9.81
C GLY A 97 -17.42 -7.31 -8.46
N GLU A 98 -18.48 -8.05 -8.08
CA GLU A 98 -18.54 -8.76 -6.79
C GLU A 98 -17.41 -9.79 -6.59
N GLU A 99 -17.01 -10.48 -7.66
CA GLU A 99 -15.91 -11.46 -7.61
C GLU A 99 -14.57 -10.79 -7.30
N ASP A 100 -14.26 -9.71 -8.01
CA ASP A 100 -13.04 -8.92 -7.86
C ASP A 100 -12.96 -8.25 -6.47
N TYR A 101 -14.09 -7.71 -5.98
CA TYR A 101 -14.22 -7.19 -4.62
C TYR A 101 -13.88 -8.25 -3.56
N ASP A 102 -14.49 -9.44 -3.67
CA ASP A 102 -14.28 -10.52 -2.69
C ASP A 102 -12.85 -11.08 -2.73
N GLU A 103 -12.24 -11.13 -3.91
CA GLU A 103 -10.84 -11.51 -4.07
C GLU A 103 -9.90 -10.48 -3.48
N ARG A 104 -10.08 -9.18 -3.80
CA ARG A 104 -9.28 -8.10 -3.22
C ARG A 104 -9.34 -8.12 -1.70
N LYS A 105 -10.53 -8.29 -1.14
CA LYS A 105 -10.72 -8.40 0.31
C LYS A 105 -9.96 -9.57 0.94
N LYS A 106 -9.84 -10.71 0.26
CA LYS A 106 -9.02 -11.85 0.73
C LYS A 106 -7.52 -11.52 0.68
N VAL A 107 -7.07 -10.87 -0.38
CA VAL A 107 -5.68 -10.42 -0.54
C VAL A 107 -5.29 -9.46 0.60
N LEU A 108 -6.10 -8.43 0.84
CA LEU A 108 -5.86 -7.45 1.91
C LEU A 108 -5.90 -8.08 3.31
N ASN A 109 -6.84 -9.01 3.56
CA ASN A 109 -6.87 -9.73 4.83
C ASN A 109 -5.61 -10.59 5.04
N THR A 110 -5.07 -11.17 3.98
CA THR A 110 -3.83 -11.95 4.06
C THR A 110 -2.65 -11.05 4.43
N LEU A 111 -2.50 -9.90 3.76
CA LEU A 111 -1.48 -8.91 4.10
C LEU A 111 -1.63 -8.44 5.54
N LYS A 112 -2.85 -8.08 5.97
CA LYS A 112 -3.12 -7.67 7.36
C LYS A 112 -2.67 -8.70 8.38
N GLN A 113 -2.96 -9.98 8.15
CA GLN A 113 -2.52 -11.04 9.07
C GLN A 113 -1.00 -11.18 9.11
N GLN A 114 -0.29 -10.98 8.00
CA GLN A 114 1.16 -11.00 8.01
C GLN A 114 1.73 -9.82 8.79
N LEU A 115 1.16 -8.61 8.61
CA LEU A 115 1.55 -7.41 9.34
C LEU A 115 1.29 -7.52 10.85
N ILE A 116 0.23 -8.18 11.30
CA ILE A 116 -0.03 -8.40 12.73
C ILE A 116 1.00 -9.37 13.35
N ASN A 117 1.53 -10.29 12.56
CA ASN A 117 2.41 -11.36 13.04
C ASN A 117 3.91 -11.09 12.78
N CYS A 118 4.27 -9.94 12.22
CA CYS A 118 5.66 -9.56 11.92
C CYS A 118 6.40 -9.00 13.15
#